data_AF-A0A8H7SJA8-F1
#
_entry.id   AF-A0A8H7SJA8-F1
#
_cell.length_a   1.000
_cell.length_b   1.000
_cell.length_c   1.000
_cell.angle_alpha   90.00
_cell.angle_beta   90.00
_cell.angle_gamma   90.00
#
_symmetry.space_group_name_H-M   'P 1'
#
loop_
_entity.id
_entity.type
_entity.pdbx_description
1 polymer ?
#
loop_
_entity_poly.entity_id
_entity_poly.type
_entity_poly.pdbx_seq_one_letter_code
_entity_poly.pdbx_strand_id
1 'polypeptide(L)'
;MDSNSSPVQTIFNMQQRLAQLEQMIQQTQPSTEPSSSTTNPIAMDMKDISEQVSDLHSLQVHDERKKTIERYPPVDTVPVAARKTNRYQTKQDMSLKKLHYLISGVFRPLDVLGLEISKDDNQDNAQRYLYMLADCRSLLLN
;
A
#
# COMPACT_ATOMS: atom_id res chain seq x y z
N MET A 1 -4.79 40.56 -2.39
CA MET A 1 -3.38 40.21 -2.16
C MET A 1 -3.35 38.75 -1.79
N ASP A 2 -2.81 37.99 -2.73
CA ASP A 2 -3.10 36.59 -2.95
C ASP A 2 -2.27 35.68 -2.06
N SER A 3 -2.87 34.59 -1.56
CA SER A 3 -2.12 33.50 -0.93
C SER A 3 -2.79 32.16 -1.24
N ASN A 4 -3.10 31.92 -2.51
CA ASN A 4 -3.29 30.56 -3.03
C ASN A 4 -1.90 29.97 -3.28
N SER A 5 -1.25 29.51 -2.21
CA SER A 5 -0.04 28.69 -2.32
C SER A 5 -0.42 27.37 -2.97
N SER A 6 -0.11 27.23 -4.26
CA SER A 6 -0.31 25.99 -5.00
C SER A 6 0.40 24.85 -4.26
N PRO A 7 -0.25 23.67 -4.08
CA PRO A 7 0.38 22.53 -3.43
C PRO A 7 1.71 22.12 -4.07
N VAL A 8 1.89 22.42 -5.36
CA VAL A 8 3.15 22.21 -6.10
C VAL A 8 4.28 23.10 -5.54
N GLN A 9 3.97 24.35 -5.20
CA GLN A 9 4.96 25.28 -4.64
C GLN A 9 5.39 24.85 -3.23
N THR A 10 4.44 24.33 -2.45
CA THR A 10 4.73 23.77 -1.12
C THR A 10 5.65 22.56 -1.21
N ILE A 11 5.42 21.66 -2.18
CA ILE A 11 6.26 20.48 -2.40
C ILE A 11 7.67 20.91 -2.82
N PHE A 12 7.78 21.85 -3.77
CA PHE A 12 9.07 22.37 -4.22
C PHE A 12 9.90 22.98 -3.06
N ASN A 13 9.26 23.78 -2.20
CA ASN A 13 9.92 24.39 -1.05
C ASN A 13 10.37 23.35 -0.01
N MET A 14 9.58 22.30 0.22
CA MET A 14 9.97 21.22 1.14
C MET A 14 11.17 20.43 0.61
N GLN A 15 11.19 20.16 -0.69
CA GLN A 15 12.27 19.42 -1.34
C GLN A 15 13.59 20.20 -1.30
N GLN A 16 13.53 21.52 -1.49
CA GLN A 16 14.69 22.39 -1.37
C GLN A 16 15.25 22.43 0.06
N ARG A 17 14.38 22.37 1.08
CA ARG A 17 14.79 22.38 2.49
C ARG A 17 15.44 21.07 2.93
N LEU A 18 15.01 19.94 2.37
CA LEU A 18 15.67 18.63 2.60
C LEU A 18 17.09 18.61 2.03
N ALA A 19 17.28 19.13 0.82
CA ALA A 19 18.61 19.23 0.21
C ALA A 19 19.58 20.10 1.03
N GLN A 20 19.08 21.17 1.67
CA GLN A 20 19.90 22.01 2.56
C GLN A 20 20.30 21.30 3.85
N LEU A 21 19.40 20.47 4.43
CA LEU A 21 19.70 19.70 5.64
C LEU A 21 20.75 18.60 5.39
N GLU A 22 20.70 17.93 4.24
CA GLU A 22 21.72 16.94 3.86
C GLU A 22 23.11 17.58 3.75
N GLN A 23 23.22 18.78 3.18
CA GLN A 23 24.49 19.49 3.10
C GLN A 23 25.05 19.89 4.47
N MET A 24 24.19 20.25 5.43
CA MET A 24 24.62 20.55 6.80
C MET A 24 25.11 19.31 7.54
N ILE A 25 24.47 18.16 7.34
CA ILE A 25 24.88 16.90 7.98
C ILE A 25 26.24 16.45 7.44
N GLN A 26 26.50 16.63 6.14
CA GLN A 26 27.79 16.28 5.54
C GLN A 26 28.97 17.12 6.06
N GLN A 27 28.72 18.31 6.60
CA GLN A 27 29.76 19.18 7.19
C GLN A 27 30.04 18.89 8.67
N THR A 28 29.23 18.04 9.33
CA THR A 28 29.34 17.78 10.79
C THR A 28 29.92 16.40 11.11
N GLN A 29 31.03 16.02 10.47
CA GLN A 29 31.87 14.91 10.93
C GLN A 29 33.15 15.42 11.59
N PRO A 30 33.34 15.27 12.91
CA PRO A 30 34.66 15.26 13.51
C PRO A 30 35.21 13.83 13.55
N SER A 31 36.34 13.62 12.88
CA SER A 31 37.21 12.45 13.00
C SER A 31 37.52 12.16 14.47
N THR A 32 37.26 10.93 14.92
CA THR A 32 37.63 10.46 16.26
C THR A 32 38.59 9.30 16.12
N GLU A 33 39.84 9.47 16.56
CA GLU A 33 40.73 8.38 17.00
C GLU A 33 41.73 8.89 18.07
N PRO A 34 42.26 8.00 18.94
CA PRO A 34 42.22 8.20 20.39
C PRO A 34 43.60 8.22 21.07
N SER A 35 43.68 8.80 22.28
CA SER A 35 44.79 8.48 23.20
C SER A 35 44.51 8.78 24.68
N SER A 36 44.74 7.74 25.48
CA SER A 36 45.26 7.66 26.86
C SER A 36 44.41 8.06 28.08
N SER A 37 43.99 7.00 28.79
CA SER A 37 44.13 6.70 30.23
C SER A 37 43.96 7.82 31.28
N THR A 38 43.03 7.62 32.23
CA THR A 38 43.28 7.72 33.68
C THR A 38 42.14 7.06 34.47
N THR A 39 42.54 6.29 35.47
CA THR A 39 41.84 5.41 36.42
C THR A 39 40.74 6.10 37.24
N ASN A 40 39.58 5.46 37.44
CA ASN A 40 38.65 5.73 38.55
C ASN A 40 37.85 4.48 38.95
N PRO A 41 37.62 4.21 40.26
CA PRO A 41 36.92 3.02 40.74
C PRO A 41 35.43 3.31 40.94
N ILE A 42 34.66 3.31 39.86
CA ILE A 42 33.19 3.21 39.92
C ILE A 42 32.77 2.25 38.80
N ALA A 43 33.13 0.97 38.96
CA ALA A 43 32.55 -0.11 38.18
C ALA A 43 31.24 -0.53 38.87
N MET A 44 30.24 0.35 38.88
CA MET A 44 28.85 -0.08 38.94
C MET A 44 28.39 -0.28 37.51
N ASP A 45 27.86 -1.47 37.28
CA ASP A 45 27.71 -2.15 36.01
C ASP A 45 26.97 -1.30 34.96
N MET A 46 27.70 -0.83 33.94
CA MET A 46 27.13 -0.10 32.80
C MET A 46 26.07 -0.92 32.04
N LYS A 47 26.04 -2.25 32.19
CA LYS A 47 24.99 -3.09 31.61
C LYS A 47 23.63 -2.86 32.25
N ASP A 48 23.57 -2.72 33.58
CA ASP A 48 22.32 -2.57 34.32
C ASP A 48 21.65 -1.21 34.03
N ILE A 49 22.44 -0.14 33.88
CA ILE A 49 21.95 1.18 33.48
C ILE A 49 21.46 1.18 32.02
N SER A 50 22.18 0.48 31.12
CA SER A 50 21.77 0.37 29.71
C SER A 50 20.49 -0.45 29.52
N GLU A 51 20.28 -1.46 30.36
CA GLU A 51 19.08 -2.31 30.36
C GLU A 51 17.88 -1.53 30.90
N GLN A 52 18.04 -0.82 32.03
CA GLN A 52 16.98 0.04 32.58
C GLN A 52 16.57 1.19 31.64
N VAL A 53 17.51 1.80 30.93
CA VAL A 53 17.20 2.85 29.95
C VAL A 53 16.48 2.28 28.71
N SER A 54 16.83 1.06 28.29
CA SER A 54 16.16 0.36 27.19
C SER A 54 14.72 -0.03 27.55
N ASP A 55 14.48 -0.43 28.79
CA ASP A 55 13.16 -0.76 29.31
C ASP A 55 12.27 0.48 29.48
N LEU A 56 12.82 1.58 29.98
CA LEU A 56 12.12 2.88 30.07
C LEU A 56 11.72 3.41 28.68
N HIS A 57 12.62 3.30 27.71
CA HIS A 57 12.35 3.71 26.33
C HIS A 57 11.30 2.79 25.67
N SER A 58 11.37 1.48 25.91
CA SER A 58 10.36 0.50 25.47
C SER A 58 8.98 0.82 26.04
N LEU A 59 8.88 1.14 27.33
CA LEU A 59 7.63 1.54 28.00
C LEU A 59 7.04 2.83 27.43
N GLN A 60 7.86 3.85 27.17
CA GLN A 60 7.40 5.10 26.54
C GLN A 60 6.91 4.88 25.11
N VAL A 61 7.61 4.03 24.33
CA VAL A 61 7.18 3.67 22.97
C VAL A 61 5.86 2.89 23.02
N HIS A 62 5.66 2.01 24.01
CA HIS A 62 4.40 1.29 24.18
C HIS A 62 3.24 2.20 24.54
N ASP A 63 3.46 3.20 25.40
CA ASP A 63 2.43 4.13 25.83
C ASP A 63 2.03 5.11 24.72
N GLU A 64 3.01 5.62 23.96
CA GLU A 64 2.77 6.43 22.77
C GLU A 64 2.08 5.62 21.65
N ARG A 65 2.46 4.34 21.47
CA ARG A 65 1.79 3.45 20.52
C ARG A 65 0.36 3.16 20.94
N LYS A 66 0.09 2.97 22.23
CA LYS A 66 -1.25 2.76 22.78
C LYS A 66 -2.13 4.01 22.62
N LYS A 67 -1.57 5.18 22.92
CA LYS A 67 -2.24 6.49 22.75
C LYS A 67 -2.47 6.88 21.29
N THR A 68 -1.71 6.30 20.36
CA THR A 68 -1.90 6.47 18.91
C THR A 68 -2.99 5.54 18.38
N ILE A 69 -3.03 4.29 18.85
CA ILE A 69 -4.07 3.32 18.48
C ILE A 69 -5.44 3.75 19.03
N GLU A 70 -5.50 4.31 20.23
CA GLU A 70 -6.74 4.82 20.82
C GLU A 70 -7.29 6.06 20.08
N ARG A 71 -6.41 6.87 19.49
CA ARG A 71 -6.79 8.06 18.70
C ARG A 71 -7.37 7.73 17.32
N TYR A 72 -7.15 6.52 16.82
CA TYR A 72 -7.67 6.07 15.54
C TYR A 72 -8.43 4.76 15.75
N PRO A 73 -9.68 4.80 16.26
CA PRO A 73 -10.55 3.64 16.18
C PRO A 73 -10.61 3.19 14.71
N PRO A 74 -10.65 1.87 14.44
CA PRO A 74 -10.71 1.37 13.07
C PRO A 74 -11.85 2.08 12.35
N VAL A 75 -11.52 2.76 11.25
CA VAL A 75 -12.54 3.35 10.40
C VAL A 75 -13.45 2.21 10.01
N ASP A 76 -14.72 2.29 10.42
CA ASP A 76 -15.69 1.25 10.15
C ASP A 76 -16.01 1.31 8.65
N THR A 77 -15.20 0.60 7.87
CA THR A 77 -15.21 0.61 6.40
C THR A 77 -16.44 -0.10 5.84
N VAL A 78 -17.28 -0.66 6.70
CA VAL A 78 -18.53 -1.29 6.29
C VAL A 78 -19.49 -0.17 5.87
N PRO A 79 -19.81 -0.06 4.57
CA PRO A 79 -20.72 0.97 4.08
C PRO A 79 -22.02 0.90 4.89
N VAL A 80 -22.59 2.06 5.27
CA VAL A 80 -23.82 2.13 6.07
C VAL A 80 -24.95 1.27 5.47
N ALA A 81 -24.95 1.10 4.15
CA ALA A 81 -25.86 0.20 3.42
C ALA A 81 -25.70 -1.28 3.81
N ALA A 82 -24.47 -1.78 3.96
CA ALA A 82 -24.19 -3.18 4.29
C ALA A 82 -24.63 -3.58 5.71
N ARG A 83 -24.84 -2.61 6.60
CA ARG A 83 -25.42 -2.86 7.94
C ARG A 83 -26.94 -2.98 7.93
N LYS A 84 -27.59 -2.47 6.89
CA LYS A 84 -29.06 -2.48 6.73
C LYS A 84 -29.55 -3.52 5.72
N THR A 85 -28.65 -4.19 5.00
CA THR A 85 -29.04 -5.23 4.03
C THR A 85 -29.58 -6.47 4.73
N ASN A 86 -30.75 -6.92 4.31
CA ASN A 86 -31.35 -8.18 4.75
C ASN A 86 -30.38 -9.34 4.46
N ARG A 87 -30.26 -10.31 5.38
CA ARG A 87 -29.44 -11.53 5.20
C ARG A 87 -29.79 -12.27 3.91
N TYR A 88 -31.05 -12.27 3.52
CA TYR A 88 -31.50 -12.87 2.26
C TYR A 88 -30.94 -12.13 1.04
N GLN A 89 -30.99 -10.80 1.07
CA GLN A 89 -30.47 -9.95 0.00
C GLN A 89 -28.95 -10.07 -0.13
N THR A 90 -28.24 -10.17 0.99
CA THR A 90 -26.78 -10.40 1.00
C THR A 90 -26.43 -11.74 0.33
N LYS A 91 -27.21 -12.80 0.56
CA LYS A 91 -27.01 -14.10 -0.09
C LYS A 91 -27.25 -14.03 -1.60
N GLN A 92 -28.31 -13.34 -2.03
CA GLN A 92 -28.58 -13.12 -3.44
C GLN A 92 -27.45 -12.32 -4.11
N ASP A 93 -27.00 -11.22 -3.50
CA ASP A 93 -25.89 -10.41 -4.01
C ASP A 93 -24.59 -11.21 -4.13
N MET A 94 -24.29 -12.06 -3.15
CA MET A 94 -23.13 -12.96 -3.22
C MET A 94 -23.26 -14.00 -4.34
N SER A 95 -24.44 -14.57 -4.53
CA SER A 95 -24.69 -15.50 -5.63
C SER A 95 -24.56 -14.83 -7.00
N LEU A 96 -25.04 -13.59 -7.12
CA LEU A 96 -24.94 -12.79 -8.34
C LEU A 96 -23.49 -12.39 -8.63
N LYS A 97 -22.74 -11.96 -7.61
CA LYS A 97 -21.30 -11.68 -7.73
C LYS A 97 -20.53 -12.92 -8.17
N LYS A 98 -20.83 -14.09 -7.58
CA LYS A 98 -20.20 -15.35 -7.96
C LYS A 98 -20.52 -15.71 -9.40
N LEU A 99 -21.78 -15.58 -9.82
CA LEU A 99 -22.18 -15.79 -11.20
C LEU A 99 -21.44 -14.84 -12.16
N HIS A 100 -21.38 -13.54 -11.82
CA HIS A 100 -20.66 -12.56 -12.61
C HIS A 100 -19.16 -12.86 -12.74
N TYR A 101 -18.53 -13.31 -11.64
CA TYR A 101 -17.13 -13.72 -11.64
C TYR A 101 -16.91 -14.94 -12.54
N LEU A 102 -17.78 -15.95 -12.45
CA LEU A 102 -17.69 -17.15 -13.28
C LEU A 102 -17.89 -16.83 -14.77
N ILE A 103 -18.92 -16.05 -15.09
CA ILE A 103 -19.19 -15.57 -16.46
C ILE A 103 -17.96 -14.79 -16.97
N SER A 104 -17.45 -13.85 -16.20
CA SER A 104 -16.26 -13.08 -16.58
C SER A 104 -15.03 -13.98 -16.78
N GLY A 105 -14.84 -15.00 -15.94
CA GLY A 105 -13.74 -15.95 -16.07
C GLY A 105 -13.77 -16.76 -17.37
N VAL A 106 -14.96 -17.00 -17.94
CA VAL A 106 -15.12 -17.73 -19.21
C VAL A 106 -15.09 -16.80 -20.42
N PHE A 107 -15.75 -15.64 -20.36
CA PHE A 107 -15.84 -14.74 -21.51
C PHE A 107 -14.57 -13.90 -21.73
N ARG A 108 -13.83 -13.53 -20.68
CA ARG A 108 -12.63 -12.70 -20.83
C ARG A 108 -11.52 -13.37 -21.65
N PRO A 109 -11.18 -14.65 -21.43
CA PRO A 109 -10.22 -15.35 -22.28
C PRO A 109 -10.67 -15.43 -23.75
N LEU A 110 -11.98 -15.63 -23.99
CA LEU A 110 -12.54 -15.62 -25.34
C LEU A 110 -12.38 -14.24 -25.99
N ASP A 111 -12.71 -13.16 -25.26
CA ASP A 111 -12.54 -11.78 -25.75
C ASP A 111 -11.07 -11.49 -26.13
N VAL A 112 -10.13 -11.90 -25.28
CA VAL A 112 -8.68 -11.74 -25.55
C VAL A 112 -8.28 -12.53 -26.79
N LEU A 113 -8.74 -13.78 -26.93
CA LEU A 113 -8.43 -14.61 -28.09
C LEU A 113 -8.99 -14.01 -29.39
N GLY A 114 -10.22 -13.49 -29.36
CA GLY A 114 -10.80 -12.80 -30.52
C GLY A 114 -10.02 -11.54 -30.90
N LEU A 115 -9.54 -10.79 -29.92
CA LEU A 115 -8.71 -9.61 -30.16
C LEU A 115 -7.36 -9.99 -30.78
N GLU A 116 -6.70 -11.04 -30.28
CA GLU A 116 -5.43 -11.54 -30.81
C GLU A 116 -5.58 -12.02 -32.27
N ILE A 117 -6.63 -12.79 -32.57
CA ILE A 117 -6.95 -13.23 -33.94
C ILE A 117 -7.21 -12.04 -34.86
N SER A 118 -7.85 -10.99 -34.35
CA SER A 118 -8.14 -9.78 -35.14
C SER A 118 -6.90 -8.93 -35.45
N LYS A 119 -5.81 -9.11 -34.70
CA LYS A 119 -4.54 -8.42 -34.93
C LYS A 119 -3.61 -9.18 -35.86
N ASP A 120 -3.87 -10.46 -36.12
CA ASP A 120 -3.04 -11.28 -36.99
C ASP A 120 -3.43 -11.04 -38.45
N ASP A 121 -2.80 -10.04 -39.07
CA ASP A 121 -3.03 -9.63 -40.46
C ASP A 121 -2.64 -10.71 -41.50
N ASN A 122 -1.90 -11.74 -41.10
CA ASN A 122 -1.39 -12.78 -41.99
C ASN A 122 -2.25 -14.05 -42.05
N GLN A 123 -3.38 -14.09 -41.34
CA GLN A 123 -4.16 -15.31 -41.21
C GLN A 123 -5.43 -15.27 -42.08
N ASP A 124 -5.38 -15.93 -43.24
CA ASP A 124 -6.51 -16.08 -44.20
C ASP A 124 -7.79 -16.65 -43.55
N ASN A 125 -7.65 -17.36 -42.43
CA ASN A 125 -8.76 -17.99 -41.69
C ASN A 125 -9.28 -17.16 -40.51
N ALA A 126 -8.75 -15.95 -40.25
CA ALA A 126 -9.10 -15.14 -39.08
C ALA A 126 -10.62 -14.93 -38.96
N GLN A 127 -11.30 -14.61 -40.07
CA GLN A 127 -12.75 -14.46 -40.11
C GLN A 127 -13.50 -15.72 -39.66
N ARG A 128 -13.05 -16.90 -40.10
CA ARG A 128 -13.68 -18.18 -39.72
C ARG A 128 -13.50 -18.47 -38.24
N TYR A 129 -12.34 -18.15 -37.66
CA TYR A 129 -12.10 -18.31 -36.23
C TYR A 129 -12.94 -17.34 -35.40
N LEU A 130 -13.09 -16.09 -35.83
CA LEU A 130 -13.96 -15.11 -35.18
C LEU A 130 -15.43 -15.54 -35.20
N TYR A 131 -15.91 -16.11 -36.30
CA TYR A 131 -17.26 -16.69 -36.38
C TYR A 131 -17.44 -17.84 -35.40
N MET A 132 -16.52 -18.81 -35.35
CA MET A 132 -16.58 -19.90 -34.38
C MET A 132 -16.55 -19.39 -32.93
N LEU A 133 -15.77 -18.33 -32.65
CA LEU A 133 -15.71 -17.71 -31.34
C LEU A 133 -17.05 -17.05 -30.96
N ALA A 134 -17.71 -16.41 -31.91
CA ALA A 134 -19.04 -15.82 -31.72
C ALA A 134 -20.11 -16.90 -31.46
N ASP A 135 -20.02 -18.05 -32.13
CA ASP A 135 -20.89 -19.20 -31.87
C ASP A 135 -20.65 -19.78 -30.47
N CYS A 136 -19.38 -19.96 -30.07
CA CYS A 136 -19.03 -20.38 -28.71
C CYS A 136 -19.58 -19.39 -27.67
N ARG A 137 -19.47 -18.08 -27.92
CA ARG A 137 -20.03 -17.05 -27.03
C ARG A 137 -21.55 -17.18 -26.90
N SER A 138 -22.23 -17.42 -28.02
CA SER A 138 -23.69 -17.57 -28.05
C SER A 138 -24.16 -18.86 -27.35
N LEU A 139 -23.40 -19.96 -27.46
CA LEU A 139 -23.68 -21.21 -26.75
C LEU A 139 -23.55 -21.08 -25.22
N LEU A 140 -22.67 -20.20 -24.74
CA LEU A 140 -22.47 -19.98 -23.30
C LEU A 140 -23.49 -19.03 -22.67
N LEU A 141 -24.26 -18.30 -23.49
CA LEU A 141 -25.28 -17.33 -23.05
C LEU A 141 -26.72 -17.86 -23.17
N ASN A 142 -26.93 -18.95 -23.92
CA ASN A 142 -28.21 -19.65 -24.05
C ASN A 142 -28.36 -20.74 -22.99
#